data_AF-A0A7Y2CSL7-F1
#
_entry.id   AF-A0A7Y2CSL7-F1
#
_cell.length_a   1.000
_cell.length_b   1.000
_cell.length_c   1.000
_cell.angle_alpha   90.00
_cell.angle_beta   90.00
_cell.angle_gamma   90.00
#
_symmetry.space_group_name_H-M   'P 1'
#
loop_
_entity.id
_entity.type
_entity.pdbx_description
1 polymer ?
#
loop_
_entity_poly.entity_id
_entity_poly.type
_entity_poly.pdbx_seq_one_letter_code
_entity_poly.pdbx_strand_id
1 'polypeptide(L)'
;MKRLRTFAGKISGWLKSPGSKRKLAIRSSVIGVLAILFVGLSAEYTSRPTFCPTCHYMEPYYESWIAAPAHEEVSCVTCHFPPGIAGTIRGKVEGLVQVVNYLGSSYTRRKPWAEIDDASCLQSGCHETRLLSGTVGFRGVAFDHEPHLGDLRRGKELRCTSCHSQIVQGDHIRVTETTCFLCHLKPEGVIETAEFERASDCTTCHVWDSVTVEQPSEITAFHKEVTSRGLE
;
A
#
# COMPACT_ATOMS: atom_id res chain seq x y z
N MET A 1 34.70 -50.58 16.79
CA MET A 1 33.41 -50.52 17.52
C MET A 1 33.50 -50.18 19.02
N LYS A 2 34.54 -50.57 19.79
CA LYS A 2 34.63 -50.26 21.25
C LYS A 2 34.85 -48.78 21.62
N ARG A 3 35.56 -47.99 20.78
CA ARG A 3 35.84 -46.55 21.04
C ARG A 3 34.62 -45.61 20.90
N LEU A 4 33.59 -45.99 20.13
CA LEU A 4 32.37 -45.18 19.97
C LEU A 4 31.44 -45.28 21.20
N ARG A 5 31.39 -46.45 21.84
CA ARG A 5 30.58 -46.67 23.06
C ARG A 5 31.08 -45.87 24.27
N THR A 6 32.39 -45.65 24.39
CA THR A 6 32.96 -44.87 25.50
C THR A 6 32.78 -43.36 25.33
N PHE A 7 32.77 -42.84 24.11
CA PHE A 7 32.51 -41.42 23.83
C PHE A 7 31.05 -41.04 24.12
N ALA A 8 30.09 -41.88 23.69
CA ALA A 8 28.67 -41.70 23.97
C ALA A 8 28.34 -41.76 25.48
N GLY A 9 28.98 -42.67 26.23
CA GLY A 9 28.82 -42.76 27.68
C GLY A 9 29.39 -41.56 28.44
N LYS A 10 30.49 -40.98 27.96
CA LYS A 10 31.14 -39.81 28.57
C LYS A 10 30.35 -38.52 28.32
N ILE A 11 29.73 -38.36 27.15
CA ILE A 11 28.80 -37.26 26.84
C ILE A 11 27.51 -37.38 27.68
N SER A 12 26.96 -38.60 27.81
CA SER A 12 25.77 -38.88 28.63
C SER A 12 26.01 -38.59 30.13
N GLY A 13 27.18 -38.96 30.67
CA GLY A 13 27.58 -38.64 32.05
C GLY A 13 27.88 -37.15 32.24
N TRP A 14 28.53 -36.50 31.26
CA TRP A 14 28.81 -35.07 31.29
C TRP A 14 27.53 -34.24 31.25
N LEU A 15 26.50 -34.58 30.46
CA LEU A 15 25.20 -33.89 30.46
C LEU A 15 24.38 -34.06 31.75
N LYS A 16 24.66 -35.09 32.57
CA LYS A 16 23.91 -35.38 33.80
C LYS A 16 24.40 -34.59 35.03
N SER A 17 25.59 -33.97 34.99
CA SER A 17 26.11 -33.20 36.13
C SER A 17 25.35 -31.87 36.33
N PRO A 18 25.09 -31.41 37.57
CA PRO A 18 24.37 -30.15 37.81
C PRO A 18 25.05 -28.93 37.17
N GLY A 19 26.39 -28.89 37.17
CA GLY A 19 27.19 -27.79 36.61
C GLY A 19 27.18 -27.73 35.07
N SER A 20 27.06 -28.87 34.39
CA SER A 20 26.97 -28.90 32.92
C SER A 20 25.56 -28.59 32.42
N LYS A 21 24.51 -28.99 33.14
CA LYS A 21 23.12 -28.58 32.85
C LYS A 21 22.95 -27.07 32.95
N ARG A 22 23.52 -26.43 33.99
CA ARG A 22 23.53 -24.96 34.14
C ARG A 22 24.31 -24.27 33.02
N LYS A 23 25.49 -24.78 32.66
CA LYS A 23 26.28 -24.24 31.53
C LYS A 23 25.57 -24.42 30.18
N LEU A 24 24.86 -25.54 29.98
CA LEU A 24 24.07 -25.80 28.78
C LEU A 24 22.86 -24.86 28.71
N ALA A 25 22.14 -24.68 29.81
CA ALA A 25 21.02 -23.74 29.90
C ALA A 25 21.45 -22.30 29.60
N ILE A 26 22.58 -21.84 30.18
CA ILE A 26 23.13 -20.51 29.90
C ILE A 26 23.49 -20.38 28.43
N ARG A 27 24.16 -21.38 27.83
CA ARG A 27 24.50 -21.36 26.40
C ARG A 27 23.26 -21.32 25.51
N SER A 28 22.24 -22.11 25.80
CA SER A 28 20.98 -22.08 25.04
C SER A 28 20.26 -20.74 25.17
N SER A 29 20.26 -20.12 26.36
CA SER A 29 19.68 -18.80 26.55
C SER A 29 20.45 -17.73 25.78
N VAL A 30 21.78 -17.74 25.82
CA VAL A 30 22.62 -16.80 25.05
C VAL A 30 22.37 -16.98 23.56
N ILE A 31 22.34 -18.21 23.05
CA ILE A 31 22.04 -18.49 21.63
C ILE A 31 20.63 -18.00 21.27
N GLY A 32 19.64 -18.24 22.13
CA GLY A 32 18.27 -17.76 21.93
C GLY A 32 18.19 -16.24 21.83
N VAL A 33 18.86 -15.52 22.73
CA VAL A 33 18.94 -14.05 22.71
C VAL A 33 19.63 -13.56 21.44
N LEU A 34 20.77 -14.15 21.07
CA LEU A 34 21.48 -13.80 19.84
C LEU A 34 20.63 -14.05 18.59
N ALA A 35 19.85 -15.15 18.56
CA ALA A 35 18.94 -15.44 17.45
C ALA A 35 17.81 -14.41 17.35
N ILE A 36 17.21 -14.00 18.47
CA ILE A 36 16.17 -12.97 18.50
C ILE A 36 16.74 -11.62 18.02
N LEU A 37 17.93 -11.24 18.49
CA LEU A 37 18.62 -10.03 18.04
C LEU A 37 18.91 -10.07 16.54
N PHE A 38 19.39 -11.20 16.04
CA PHE A 38 19.67 -11.38 14.61
C PHE A 38 18.40 -11.25 13.76
N VAL A 39 17.29 -11.86 14.18
CA VAL A 39 16.00 -11.75 13.50
C VAL A 39 15.48 -10.32 13.53
N GLY A 40 15.56 -9.64 14.67
CA GLY A 40 15.13 -8.24 14.79
C GLY A 40 15.94 -7.30 13.90
N LEU A 41 17.27 -7.41 13.92
CA LEU A 41 18.15 -6.60 13.06
C LEU A 41 17.92 -6.88 11.57
N SER A 42 17.72 -8.14 11.21
CA SER A 42 17.44 -8.54 9.83
C SER A 42 16.07 -8.03 9.37
N ALA A 43 15.05 -8.08 10.24
CA ALA A 43 13.74 -7.53 9.97
C ALA A 43 13.81 -6.02 9.75
N GLU A 44 14.55 -5.29 10.58
CA GLU A 44 14.72 -3.84 10.44
C GLU A 44 15.49 -3.48 9.16
N TYR A 45 16.60 -4.17 8.88
CA TYR A 45 17.39 -3.93 7.67
C TYR A 45 16.57 -4.16 6.39
N THR A 46 15.80 -5.24 6.34
CA THR A 46 14.92 -5.58 5.20
C THR A 46 13.64 -4.75 5.14
N SER A 47 13.43 -3.84 6.08
CA SER A 47 12.30 -2.88 6.08
C SER A 47 12.68 -1.51 5.52
N ARG A 48 13.96 -1.27 5.22
CA ARG A 48 14.43 0.02 4.71
C ARG A 48 14.07 0.20 3.24
N PRO A 49 13.71 1.42 2.79
CA PRO A 49 13.44 1.68 1.37
C PRO A 49 14.59 1.26 0.45
N THR A 50 15.84 1.47 0.88
CA THR A 50 17.06 1.12 0.13
C THR A 50 17.29 -0.39 -0.02
N PHE A 51 16.61 -1.23 0.77
CA PHE A 51 16.65 -2.68 0.58
C PHE A 51 15.77 -3.12 -0.61
N CYS A 52 14.64 -2.46 -0.84
CA CYS A 52 13.68 -2.82 -1.89
C CYS A 52 14.30 -2.91 -3.31
N PRO A 53 15.09 -1.92 -3.80
CA PRO A 53 15.65 -1.97 -5.16
C PRO A 53 16.80 -2.98 -5.31
N THR A 54 17.20 -3.70 -4.25
CA THR A 54 18.14 -4.83 -4.40
C THR A 54 17.57 -5.95 -5.28
N CYS A 55 16.24 -6.02 -5.39
CA CYS A 55 15.55 -6.73 -6.45
C CYS A 55 15.30 -5.76 -7.61
N HIS A 56 15.93 -5.98 -8.78
CA HIS A 56 15.85 -5.02 -9.89
C HIS A 56 14.43 -4.63 -10.33
N TYR A 57 13.44 -5.52 -10.17
CA TYR A 57 12.06 -5.21 -10.60
C TYR A 57 11.34 -4.24 -9.64
N MET A 58 11.93 -3.97 -8.47
CA MET A 58 11.46 -2.96 -7.53
C MET A 58 12.04 -1.57 -7.79
N GLU A 59 13.09 -1.47 -8.61
CA GLU A 59 13.79 -0.22 -8.91
C GLU A 59 12.84 0.88 -9.45
N PRO A 60 11.92 0.62 -10.41
CA PRO A 60 11.01 1.67 -10.89
C PRO A 60 10.05 2.18 -9.81
N TYR A 61 9.68 1.33 -8.84
CA TYR A 61 8.81 1.72 -7.74
C TYR A 61 9.57 2.59 -6.74
N TYR A 62 10.82 2.22 -6.41
CA TYR A 62 11.69 3.00 -5.55
C TYR A 62 11.99 4.39 -6.16
N GLU A 63 12.31 4.44 -7.46
CA GLU A 63 12.53 5.70 -8.18
C GLU A 63 11.29 6.59 -8.16
N SER A 64 10.11 6.02 -8.43
CA SER A 64 8.85 6.78 -8.38
C SER A 64 8.44 7.22 -6.98
N TRP A 65 8.96 6.56 -5.93
CA TRP A 65 8.70 6.91 -4.53
C TRP A 65 9.61 8.07 -4.10
N ILE A 66 10.90 8.00 -4.41
CA ILE A 66 11.86 9.07 -4.06
C ILE A 66 11.74 10.31 -4.95
N ALA A 67 11.13 10.20 -6.13
CA ALA A 67 10.85 11.35 -6.99
C ALA A 67 9.63 12.16 -6.51
N ALA A 68 8.77 11.58 -5.67
CA ALA A 68 7.50 12.16 -5.26
C ALA A 68 7.63 12.80 -3.85
N PRO A 69 7.50 14.13 -3.72
CA PRO A 69 7.77 14.84 -2.46
C PRO A 69 6.78 14.52 -1.33
N ALA A 70 5.64 13.88 -1.63
CA ALA A 70 4.59 13.64 -0.64
C ALA A 70 4.96 12.56 0.40
N HIS A 71 5.74 11.54 0.00
CA HIS A 71 6.02 10.37 0.84
C HIS A 71 7.49 9.90 0.77
N GLU A 72 8.39 10.67 0.16
CA GLU A 72 9.82 10.31 0.01
C GLU A 72 10.57 10.11 1.34
N GLU A 73 10.04 10.63 2.45
CA GLU A 73 10.59 10.42 3.79
C GLU A 73 9.90 9.28 4.56
N VAL A 74 8.83 8.69 4.01
CA VAL A 74 8.06 7.62 4.64
C VAL A 74 8.54 6.26 4.13
N SER A 75 8.93 5.38 5.04
CA SER A 75 9.43 4.04 4.65
C SER A 75 8.37 3.24 3.88
N CYS A 76 8.79 2.46 2.88
CA CYS A 76 7.89 1.65 2.06
C CYS A 76 6.99 0.73 2.91
N VAL A 77 7.57 0.10 3.94
CA VAL A 77 6.84 -0.83 4.81
C VAL A 77 5.80 -0.15 5.69
N THR A 78 5.89 1.16 5.90
CA THR A 78 4.91 1.92 6.67
C THR A 78 3.53 1.89 6.00
N CYS A 79 3.49 1.82 4.67
CA CYS A 79 2.26 1.63 3.91
C CYS A 79 2.01 0.14 3.61
N HIS A 80 3.05 -0.58 3.17
CA HIS A 80 2.91 -1.96 2.68
C HIS A 80 2.70 -3.00 3.79
N PHE A 81 3.03 -2.71 5.05
CA PHE A 81 2.76 -3.59 6.19
C PHE A 81 1.62 -2.99 7.00
N PRO A 82 0.46 -3.68 7.11
CA PRO A 82 -0.62 -3.20 7.95
C PRO A 82 -0.14 -2.93 9.38
N PRO A 83 -0.71 -1.93 10.07
CA PRO A 83 -0.25 -1.56 11.40
C PRO A 83 -0.34 -2.73 12.39
N GLY A 84 0.62 -2.77 13.31
CA GLY A 84 0.73 -3.79 14.36
C GLY A 84 1.62 -4.99 14.01
N ILE A 85 1.81 -5.85 15.01
CA ILE A 85 2.76 -6.98 14.93
C ILE A 85 2.31 -8.00 13.88
N ALA A 86 1.01 -8.27 13.81
CA ALA A 86 0.46 -9.22 12.84
C ALA A 86 0.66 -8.75 11.39
N GLY A 87 0.46 -7.45 11.12
CA GLY A 87 0.69 -6.89 9.79
C GLY A 87 2.17 -6.85 9.42
N THR A 88 3.07 -6.59 10.38
CA THR A 88 4.51 -6.73 10.17
C THR A 88 4.90 -8.16 9.80
N ILE A 89 4.40 -9.17 10.53
CA ILE A 89 4.66 -10.58 10.22
C ILE A 89 4.14 -10.93 8.82
N ARG A 90 2.91 -10.52 8.50
CA ARG A 90 2.29 -10.74 7.18
C ARG A 90 3.15 -10.14 6.07
N GLY A 91 3.53 -8.88 6.19
CA GLY A 91 4.35 -8.19 5.21
C GLY A 91 5.72 -8.86 5.02
N LYS A 92 6.33 -9.37 6.09
CA LYS A 92 7.58 -10.16 5.98
C LYS A 92 7.38 -11.50 5.27
N VAL A 93 6.25 -12.19 5.49
CA VAL A 93 5.90 -13.42 4.76
C VAL A 93 5.67 -13.12 3.27
N GLU A 94 4.95 -12.05 2.94
CA GLU A 94 4.75 -11.60 1.56
C GLU A 94 6.08 -11.20 0.89
N GLY A 95 7.00 -10.58 1.63
CA GLY A 95 8.37 -10.31 1.18
C GLY A 95 9.15 -11.58 0.85
N LEU A 96 9.01 -12.66 1.62
CA LEU A 96 9.60 -13.96 1.29
C LEU A 96 9.03 -14.54 -0.02
N VAL A 97 7.73 -14.34 -0.28
CA VAL A 97 7.11 -14.72 -1.55
C VAL A 97 7.72 -13.93 -2.71
N GLN A 98 8.02 -12.64 -2.52
CA GLN A 98 8.76 -11.83 -3.50
C GLN A 98 10.15 -12.41 -3.81
N VAL A 99 10.89 -12.89 -2.81
CA VAL A 99 12.20 -13.53 -2.99
C VAL A 99 12.07 -14.80 -3.82
N VAL A 100 11.07 -15.65 -3.52
CA VAL A 100 10.80 -16.87 -4.30
C VAL A 100 10.46 -16.50 -5.76
N ASN A 101 9.62 -15.49 -5.97
CA ASN A 101 9.25 -15.01 -7.30
C ASN A 101 10.44 -14.42 -8.07
N TYR A 102 11.37 -13.77 -7.38
CA TYR A 102 12.61 -13.26 -7.95
C TYR A 102 13.51 -14.39 -8.44
N LEU A 103 13.81 -15.35 -7.56
CA LEU A 103 14.67 -16.50 -7.86
C LEU A 103 14.10 -17.38 -8.98
N GLY A 104 12.77 -17.51 -9.04
CA GLY A 104 12.08 -18.23 -10.10
C GLY A 104 11.76 -17.40 -11.35
N SER A 105 12.25 -16.17 -11.46
CA SER A 105 12.00 -15.23 -12.57
C SER A 105 10.52 -15.00 -12.92
N SER A 106 9.61 -15.24 -11.98
CA SER A 106 8.16 -15.15 -12.20
C SER A 106 7.67 -13.71 -12.39
N TYR A 107 8.45 -12.74 -11.92
CA TYR A 107 8.21 -11.30 -12.12
C TYR A 107 8.17 -10.90 -13.61
N THR A 108 8.78 -11.69 -14.51
CA THR A 108 8.74 -11.44 -15.97
C THR A 108 7.35 -11.66 -16.56
N ARG A 109 6.53 -12.50 -15.94
CA ARG A 109 5.17 -12.83 -16.41
C ARG A 109 4.08 -12.01 -15.71
N ARG A 110 4.34 -11.57 -14.48
CA ARG A 110 3.39 -10.81 -13.66
C ARG A 110 4.15 -9.74 -12.89
N LYS A 111 3.73 -8.49 -13.08
CA LYS A 111 4.25 -7.40 -12.27
C LYS A 111 3.86 -7.62 -10.80
N PRO A 112 4.74 -7.26 -9.85
CA PRO A 112 4.36 -7.24 -8.44
C PRO A 112 3.18 -6.29 -8.25
N TRP A 113 2.28 -6.68 -7.37
CA TRP A 113 1.18 -5.85 -6.92
C TRP A 113 1.10 -5.97 -5.41
N ALA A 114 0.63 -4.93 -4.74
CA ALA A 114 0.30 -4.96 -3.33
C ALA A 114 -1.03 -4.25 -3.13
N GLU A 115 -1.92 -4.85 -2.35
CA GLU A 115 -3.10 -4.18 -1.85
C GLU A 115 -2.71 -3.48 -0.54
N ILE A 116 -2.94 -2.18 -0.46
CA ILE A 116 -2.66 -1.39 0.75
C ILE A 116 -3.94 -1.30 1.56
N ASP A 117 -3.84 -1.65 2.83
CA ASP A 117 -4.93 -1.51 3.80
C ASP A 117 -5.10 -0.02 4.16
N ASP A 118 -6.34 0.47 4.20
CA ASP A 118 -6.61 1.87 4.54
C ASP A 118 -6.13 2.20 5.97
N ALA A 119 -6.05 1.20 6.86
CA ALA A 119 -5.45 1.36 8.19
C ALA A 119 -3.98 1.81 8.13
N SER A 120 -3.23 1.47 7.08
CA SER A 120 -1.86 1.96 6.88
C SER A 120 -1.82 3.44 6.53
N CYS A 121 -2.81 3.95 5.80
CA CYS A 121 -2.93 5.38 5.50
C CYS A 121 -3.37 6.18 6.75
N LEU A 122 -4.27 5.58 7.53
CA LEU A 122 -4.93 6.19 8.68
C LEU A 122 -4.19 6.00 10.00
N GLN A 123 -2.99 5.42 9.96
CA GLN A 123 -2.18 5.23 11.15
C GLN A 123 -1.76 6.55 11.77
N SER A 124 -1.32 6.47 13.03
CA SER A 124 -0.95 7.67 13.77
C SER A 124 0.25 8.39 13.16
N GLY A 125 0.15 9.71 13.02
CA GLY A 125 1.14 10.57 12.36
C GLY A 125 1.00 10.67 10.83
N CYS A 126 -0.02 10.03 10.23
CA CYS A 126 -0.29 10.09 8.79
C CYS A 126 -1.62 10.83 8.50
N HIS A 127 -2.69 10.12 8.12
CA HIS A 127 -3.98 10.71 7.73
C HIS A 127 -5.08 10.60 8.78
N GLU A 128 -4.75 10.68 10.08
CA GLU A 128 -5.70 10.51 11.20
C GLU A 128 -6.94 11.43 11.13
N THR A 129 -6.77 12.68 10.69
CA THR A 129 -7.81 13.72 10.68
C THR A 129 -8.44 13.94 9.31
N ARG A 130 -7.92 13.29 8.26
CA ARG A 130 -8.40 13.41 6.88
C ARG A 130 -9.58 12.47 6.58
N LEU A 131 -10.11 11.87 7.64
CA LEU A 131 -11.13 10.83 7.66
C LEU A 131 -12.54 11.43 7.52
N LEU A 132 -12.89 11.91 6.33
CA LEU A 132 -14.31 12.11 5.97
C LEU A 132 -14.99 13.37 6.54
N SER A 133 -14.25 14.40 6.97
CA SER A 133 -14.87 15.69 7.31
C SER A 133 -14.18 16.84 6.61
N GLY A 134 -14.90 17.49 5.70
CA GLY A 134 -14.48 18.70 5.02
C GLY A 134 -13.93 18.46 3.62
N THR A 135 -13.88 19.55 2.86
CA THR A 135 -13.50 19.54 1.45
C THR A 135 -12.01 19.80 1.27
N VAL A 136 -11.38 19.09 0.33
CA VAL A 136 -10.02 19.37 -0.13
C VAL A 136 -10.06 19.96 -1.54
N GLY A 137 -9.27 20.99 -1.80
CA GLY A 137 -9.15 21.56 -3.13
C GLY A 137 -8.42 20.60 -4.08
N PHE A 138 -9.04 20.25 -5.19
CA PHE A 138 -8.41 19.49 -6.27
C PHE A 138 -8.81 20.10 -7.62
N ARG A 139 -7.85 20.69 -8.34
CA ARG A 139 -8.07 21.29 -9.67
C ARG A 139 -9.28 22.25 -9.74
N GLY A 140 -9.47 23.06 -8.70
CA GLY A 140 -10.59 24.01 -8.61
C GLY A 140 -11.90 23.43 -8.08
N VAL A 141 -11.94 22.13 -7.75
CA VAL A 141 -13.09 21.46 -7.14
C VAL A 141 -12.89 21.33 -5.63
N ALA A 142 -13.96 21.54 -4.87
CA ALA A 142 -14.03 21.20 -3.45
C ALA A 142 -14.40 19.72 -3.31
N PHE A 143 -13.41 18.84 -3.18
CA PHE A 143 -13.62 17.39 -3.13
C PHE A 143 -13.91 16.91 -1.71
N ASP A 144 -14.99 16.16 -1.53
CA ASP A 144 -15.32 15.45 -0.27
C ASP A 144 -15.16 13.93 -0.41
N HIS A 145 -14.53 13.30 0.59
CA HIS A 145 -14.33 11.85 0.66
C HIS A 145 -15.57 11.10 1.14
N GLU A 146 -16.38 11.70 2.03
CA GLU A 146 -17.58 11.07 2.62
C GLU A 146 -18.48 10.45 1.55
N PRO A 147 -18.90 11.18 0.50
CA PRO A 147 -19.78 10.58 -0.46
C PRO A 147 -19.12 9.46 -1.24
N HIS A 148 -17.85 9.59 -1.60
CA HIS A 148 -17.14 8.60 -2.42
C HIS A 148 -16.88 7.29 -1.67
N LEU A 149 -16.54 7.37 -0.37
CA LEU A 149 -16.16 6.22 0.44
C LEU A 149 -17.35 5.62 1.22
N GLY A 150 -18.42 6.38 1.47
CA GLY A 150 -19.53 5.96 2.32
C GLY A 150 -20.46 4.90 1.73
N ASP A 151 -20.50 4.77 0.40
CA ASP A 151 -21.43 3.89 -0.32
C ASP A 151 -20.72 3.11 -1.43
N LEU A 152 -21.25 1.93 -1.76
CA LEU A 152 -20.72 1.10 -2.86
C LEU A 152 -20.81 1.82 -4.21
N ARG A 153 -19.68 1.89 -4.92
CA ARG A 153 -19.61 2.42 -6.28
C ARG A 153 -19.55 1.28 -7.28
N ARG A 154 -20.63 1.10 -8.04
CA ARG A 154 -20.78 -0.01 -9.02
C ARG A 154 -20.55 -1.38 -8.37
N GLY A 155 -21.09 -1.57 -7.16
CA GLY A 155 -20.95 -2.81 -6.39
C GLY A 155 -19.57 -3.04 -5.77
N LYS A 156 -18.71 -2.03 -5.73
CA LYS A 156 -17.37 -2.10 -5.12
C LYS A 156 -17.22 -1.07 -4.03
N GLU A 157 -16.64 -1.48 -2.92
CA GLU A 157 -16.16 -0.58 -1.88
C GLU A 157 -14.89 0.11 -2.39
N LEU A 158 -14.85 1.44 -2.28
CA LEU A 158 -13.66 2.20 -2.64
C LEU A 158 -12.71 2.25 -1.44
N ARG A 159 -11.42 2.17 -1.74
CA ARG A 159 -10.30 2.32 -0.79
C ARG A 159 -9.57 3.61 -1.05
N CYS A 160 -8.69 4.04 -0.13
CA CYS A 160 -7.82 5.19 -0.36
C CYS A 160 -7.03 5.04 -1.67
N THR A 161 -6.52 3.84 -1.93
CA THR A 161 -5.77 3.49 -3.16
C THR A 161 -6.60 3.36 -4.42
N SER A 162 -7.93 3.46 -4.33
CA SER A 162 -8.80 3.57 -5.51
C SER A 162 -8.61 4.91 -6.22
N CYS A 163 -8.22 5.95 -5.46
CA CYS A 163 -7.91 7.26 -6.01
C CYS A 163 -6.43 7.63 -5.87
N HIS A 164 -5.84 7.40 -4.69
CA HIS A 164 -4.41 7.57 -4.43
C HIS A 164 -3.64 6.38 -4.98
N SER A 165 -3.39 6.38 -6.28
CA SER A 165 -2.94 5.20 -7.02
C SER A 165 -1.68 5.48 -7.83
N GLN A 166 -1.08 4.40 -8.34
CA GLN A 166 0.07 4.46 -9.26
C GLN A 166 -0.40 4.42 -10.72
N ILE A 167 -1.44 5.16 -11.10
CA ILE A 167 -1.98 5.13 -12.48
C ILE A 167 -1.01 5.78 -13.48
N VAL A 168 -0.41 6.92 -13.12
CA VAL A 168 0.50 7.66 -14.02
C VAL A 168 1.95 7.28 -13.73
N GLN A 169 2.73 7.01 -14.78
CA GLN A 169 4.15 6.69 -14.68
C GLN A 169 4.90 7.82 -13.96
N GLY A 170 5.90 7.46 -13.15
CA GLY A 170 6.80 8.42 -12.50
C GLY A 170 6.48 8.80 -11.06
N ASP A 171 5.25 8.61 -10.56
CA ASP A 171 4.97 8.76 -9.12
C ASP A 171 4.31 7.51 -8.57
N HIS A 172 4.78 7.10 -7.39
CA HIS A 172 4.35 5.87 -6.74
C HIS A 172 2.91 5.93 -6.25
N ILE A 173 2.47 7.09 -5.73
CA ILE A 173 1.13 7.27 -5.20
C ILE A 173 0.70 8.74 -5.33
N ARG A 174 -0.37 8.99 -6.10
CA ARG A 174 -1.00 10.31 -6.21
C ARG A 174 -2.42 10.19 -6.75
N VAL A 175 -3.19 11.26 -6.59
CA VAL A 175 -4.46 11.43 -7.28
C VAL A 175 -4.20 12.21 -8.58
N THR A 176 -4.76 11.72 -9.68
CA THR A 176 -4.72 12.38 -10.99
C THR A 176 -6.14 12.55 -11.53
N GLU A 177 -6.33 13.51 -12.43
CA GLU A 177 -7.64 13.77 -13.05
C GLU A 177 -8.22 12.54 -13.75
N THR A 178 -7.35 11.71 -14.31
CA THR A 178 -7.71 10.43 -14.93
C THR A 178 -8.53 9.55 -13.99
N THR A 179 -8.24 9.56 -12.69
CA THR A 179 -9.01 8.80 -11.69
C THR A 179 -10.48 9.23 -11.68
N CYS A 180 -10.72 10.54 -11.68
CA CYS A 180 -12.07 11.10 -11.69
C CYS A 180 -12.78 10.73 -13.01
N PHE A 181 -12.09 10.86 -14.15
CA PHE A 181 -12.64 10.56 -15.46
C PHE A 181 -13.01 9.08 -15.64
N LEU A 182 -12.25 8.15 -15.04
CA LEU A 182 -12.56 6.71 -15.08
C LEU A 182 -13.89 6.34 -14.42
N CYS A 183 -14.40 7.18 -13.53
CA CYS A 183 -15.69 6.97 -12.87
C CYS A 183 -16.79 7.88 -13.43
N HIS A 184 -16.50 9.19 -13.57
CA HIS A 184 -17.48 10.21 -13.96
C HIS A 184 -17.67 10.35 -15.47
N LEU A 185 -16.63 10.09 -16.28
CA LEU A 185 -16.67 10.24 -17.74
C LEU A 185 -16.53 8.91 -18.48
N LYS A 186 -16.50 7.77 -17.76
CA LYS A 186 -16.43 6.45 -18.40
C LYS A 186 -17.81 6.15 -18.99
N PRO A 187 -17.96 6.13 -20.31
CA PRO A 187 -19.27 6.00 -20.92
C PRO A 187 -19.67 4.53 -21.09
N GLU A 188 -20.96 4.30 -21.33
CA GLU A 188 -21.45 3.05 -21.92
C GLU A 188 -21.32 3.00 -23.45
N GLY A 189 -20.42 3.81 -24.03
CA GLY A 189 -20.20 3.91 -25.48
C GLY A 189 -19.22 5.05 -25.82
N VAL A 190 -18.47 4.95 -26.91
CA VAL A 190 -17.37 5.86 -27.25
C VAL A 190 -17.82 7.34 -27.20
N ILE A 191 -17.34 8.11 -26.22
CA ILE A 191 -17.45 9.57 -26.24
C ILE A 191 -16.51 10.05 -27.35
N GLU A 192 -17.00 10.87 -28.28
CA GLU A 192 -16.15 11.45 -29.31
C GLU A 192 -15.05 12.29 -28.65
N THR A 193 -13.81 12.22 -29.17
CA THR A 193 -12.63 12.86 -28.55
C THR A 193 -12.81 14.35 -28.25
N ALA A 194 -13.62 15.05 -29.05
CA ALA A 194 -13.94 16.47 -28.87
C ALA A 194 -14.89 16.76 -27.69
N GLU A 195 -15.76 15.82 -27.31
CA GLU A 195 -16.62 15.93 -26.13
C GLU A 195 -15.83 15.62 -24.86
N PHE A 196 -14.90 14.66 -24.93
CA PHE A 196 -13.98 14.34 -23.84
C PHE A 196 -13.04 15.52 -23.50
N GLU A 197 -12.49 16.22 -24.50
CA GLU A 197 -11.65 17.40 -24.27
C GLU A 197 -12.39 18.55 -23.57
N ARG A 198 -13.65 18.83 -23.93
CA ARG A 198 -14.46 19.87 -23.25
C ARG A 198 -14.90 19.48 -21.84
N ALA A 199 -15.15 18.20 -21.60
CA ALA A 199 -15.51 17.67 -20.29
C ALA A 199 -14.30 17.44 -19.36
N SER A 200 -13.07 17.61 -19.86
CA SER A 200 -11.85 17.36 -19.09
C SER A 200 -11.47 18.48 -18.11
N ASP A 201 -12.09 19.65 -18.19
CA ASP A 201 -11.97 20.68 -17.15
C ASP A 201 -12.96 20.39 -16.02
N CYS A 202 -12.43 20.23 -14.80
CA CYS A 202 -13.19 19.91 -13.61
C CYS A 202 -14.21 21.01 -13.28
N THR A 203 -13.88 22.27 -13.58
CA THR A 203 -14.73 23.43 -13.27
C THR A 203 -15.97 23.51 -14.15
N THR A 204 -15.98 22.87 -15.33
CA THR A 204 -17.12 22.82 -16.24
C THR A 204 -18.39 22.28 -15.57
N CYS A 205 -18.25 21.32 -14.64
CA CYS A 205 -19.38 20.69 -13.95
C CYS A 205 -19.45 21.05 -12.46
N HIS A 206 -18.29 21.26 -11.81
CA HIS A 206 -18.23 21.55 -10.37
C HIS A 206 -18.33 23.04 -10.03
N VAL A 207 -18.31 23.94 -11.02
CA VAL A 207 -18.53 25.39 -10.84
C VAL A 207 -19.71 25.82 -11.74
N TRP A 208 -20.91 25.44 -11.30
CA TRP A 208 -22.14 25.50 -12.10
C TRP A 208 -22.67 26.92 -12.37
N ASP A 209 -22.24 27.93 -11.61
CA ASP A 209 -22.61 29.34 -11.83
C ASP A 209 -22.24 29.87 -13.23
N SER A 210 -21.41 29.12 -13.96
CA SER A 210 -20.91 29.45 -15.30
C SER A 210 -21.59 28.69 -16.46
N VAL A 211 -22.47 27.72 -16.18
CA VAL A 211 -23.08 26.86 -17.21
C VAL A 211 -24.40 27.46 -17.70
N THR A 212 -24.42 27.97 -18.94
CA THR A 212 -25.64 28.45 -19.59
C THR A 212 -26.56 27.29 -19.97
N VAL A 213 -27.88 27.50 -19.81
CA VAL A 213 -28.99 26.52 -19.82
C VAL A 213 -29.18 25.75 -21.16
N GLU A 214 -28.30 25.92 -22.15
CA GLU A 214 -28.36 25.22 -23.44
C GLU A 214 -27.57 23.88 -23.46
N GLN A 215 -27.38 23.24 -22.31
CA GLN A 215 -26.81 21.88 -22.23
C GLN A 215 -27.90 20.81 -22.46
N PRO A 216 -27.55 19.63 -23.02
CA PRO A 216 -28.50 18.54 -23.25
C PRO A 216 -29.27 18.18 -21.97
N SER A 217 -30.58 17.95 -22.09
CA SER A 217 -31.49 17.67 -20.97
C SER A 217 -31.05 16.50 -20.07
N GLU A 218 -30.23 15.60 -20.61
CA GLU A 218 -29.69 14.44 -19.90
C GLU A 218 -28.62 14.84 -18.86
N ILE A 219 -27.79 15.83 -19.15
CA ILE A 219 -26.74 16.32 -18.21
C ILE A 219 -27.40 17.05 -17.03
N THR A 220 -28.44 17.86 -17.29
CA THR A 220 -29.20 18.54 -16.24
C THR A 220 -29.98 17.57 -15.35
N ALA A 221 -30.55 16.50 -15.92
CA ALA A 221 -31.23 15.46 -15.15
C ALA A 221 -30.26 14.69 -14.24
N PHE A 222 -29.09 14.31 -14.77
CA PHE A 222 -28.01 13.68 -14.01
C PHE A 222 -27.48 14.59 -12.90
N HIS A 223 -27.23 15.86 -13.19
CA HIS A 223 -26.79 16.84 -12.19
C HIS A 223 -27.83 17.02 -11.07
N LYS A 224 -29.13 17.05 -11.41
CA LYS A 224 -30.21 17.13 -10.42
C LYS A 224 -30.30 15.88 -9.53
N GLU A 225 -30.04 14.70 -10.07
CA GLU A 225 -29.96 13.47 -9.28
C GLU A 225 -28.75 13.48 -8.34
N VAL A 226 -27.59 13.92 -8.82
CA VAL A 226 -26.34 14.00 -8.04
C VAL A 226 -26.45 15.03 -6.90
N THR A 227 -26.94 16.24 -7.19
CA THR A 227 -27.18 17.28 -6.17
C THR A 227 -28.26 16.88 -5.16
N SER A 228 -29.30 16.13 -5.57
CA SER A 228 -30.31 15.60 -4.64
C SER A 228 -29.75 14.61 -3.60
N ARG A 229 -28.55 14.08 -3.84
CA ARG A 229 -27.80 13.22 -2.92
C ARG A 229 -26.80 13.99 -2.04
N GLY A 230 -26.81 15.32 -2.08
CA GLY A 230 -25.88 16.17 -1.32
C GLY A 230 -24.45 16.17 -1.88
N LEU A 231 -24.29 15.86 -3.16
CA LEU A 231 -23.01 15.83 -3.86
C LEU A 231 -22.90 17.10 -4.72
N GLU A 232 -22.21 18.12 -4.21
CA GLU A 232 -21.88 19.35 -4.94
C GLU A 232 -20.37 19.43 -5.21
#